data_AF-A0A2S2QP75-F1
#
_entry.id   AF-A0A2S2QP75-F1
#
_cell.length_a   1.000
_cell.length_b   1.000
_cell.length_c   1.000
_cell.angle_alpha   90.00
_cell.angle_beta   90.00
_cell.angle_gamma   90.00
#
_symmetry.space_group_name_H-M   'P 1'
#
loop_
_entity.id
_entity.type
_entity.pdbx_description
1 polymer ?
#
loop_
_entity_poly.entity_id
_entity_poly.type
_entity_poly.pdbx_seq_one_letter_code
_entity_poly.pdbx_strand_id
1 'polypeptide(L)'
;MDILFSSIAKFSSLPASSVIGVTAAIGFVNYYFLFVVKVPKIHCKEGSFKNFIRQNVPVATTKYWPTMWCFEARFQSVLASLIRSFVVPKAPYNREIFQLTDGGEVALDWLEPTKHFNDMNDITILFLPGLTGDSKCEYVRATSLTVQKSGFRVVVFNYRGIGGIELKTPRTYSANNIDDLTEVIIRIKKKYQ
;
A
#
# COMPACT_ATOMS: atom_id res chain seq x y z
N MET A 1 -33.59 -40.01 -25.09
CA MET A 1 -32.30 -39.88 -25.81
C MET A 1 -32.27 -38.63 -26.70
N ASP A 2 -33.41 -38.14 -27.17
CA ASP A 2 -33.50 -37.04 -28.15
C ASP A 2 -33.00 -35.68 -27.65
N ILE A 3 -33.12 -35.41 -26.35
CA ILE A 3 -32.62 -34.16 -25.75
C ILE A 3 -31.08 -34.10 -25.81
N LEU A 4 -30.41 -35.22 -25.51
CA LEU A 4 -28.95 -35.30 -25.53
C LEU A 4 -28.42 -35.16 -26.97
N PHE A 5 -29.05 -35.85 -27.94
CA PHE A 5 -28.72 -35.74 -29.36
C PHE A 5 -28.99 -34.33 -29.92
N SER A 6 -30.11 -33.70 -29.53
CA SER A 6 -30.45 -32.31 -29.88
C SER A 6 -29.41 -31.33 -29.37
N SER A 7 -28.96 -31.50 -28.12
CA SER A 7 -27.91 -30.67 -27.52
C SER A 7 -26.54 -30.85 -28.20
N ILE A 8 -26.18 -32.09 -28.54
CA ILE A 8 -24.92 -32.39 -29.25
C ILE A 8 -24.94 -31.81 -30.66
N ALA A 9 -26.05 -31.94 -31.40
CA ALA A 9 -26.20 -31.37 -32.73
C ALA A 9 -26.13 -29.83 -32.72
N LYS A 10 -26.78 -29.17 -31.75
CA LYS A 10 -26.68 -27.72 -31.56
C LYS A 10 -25.25 -27.28 -31.24
N PHE A 11 -24.51 -28.05 -30.43
CA PHE A 11 -23.12 -27.76 -30.12
C PHE A 11 -22.21 -27.88 -31.35
N SER A 12 -22.44 -28.89 -32.20
CA SER A 12 -21.70 -29.08 -33.45
C SER A 12 -21.98 -28.01 -34.52
N SER A 13 -23.10 -27.28 -34.39
CA SER A 13 -23.48 -26.19 -35.31
C SER A 13 -22.95 -24.80 -34.88
N LEU A 14 -22.26 -24.71 -33.75
CA LEU A 14 -21.70 -23.45 -33.26
C LEU A 14 -20.48 -23.03 -34.10
N PRO A 15 -20.27 -21.72 -34.33
CA PRO A 15 -19.06 -21.23 -34.95
C PRO A 15 -17.83 -21.59 -34.10
N ALA A 16 -16.72 -21.91 -34.76
CA ALA A 16 -15.49 -22.36 -34.10
C ALA A 16 -14.99 -21.39 -33.01
N SER A 17 -15.19 -20.09 -33.21
CA SER A 17 -14.86 -19.05 -32.22
C SER A 17 -15.61 -19.21 -30.90
N SER A 18 -16.90 -19.58 -30.94
CA SER A 18 -17.70 -19.84 -29.74
C SER A 18 -17.23 -21.09 -29.01
N VAL A 19 -16.89 -22.16 -29.74
CA VAL A 19 -16.37 -23.40 -29.15
C VAL A 19 -15.04 -23.15 -28.44
N ILE A 20 -14.12 -22.41 -29.08
CA ILE A 20 -12.84 -22.01 -28.48
C ILE A 20 -13.07 -21.16 -27.24
N GLY A 21 -13.94 -20.16 -27.31
CA GLY A 21 -14.25 -19.27 -26.18
C GLY A 21 -14.80 -20.01 -24.98
N VAL A 22 -15.78 -20.92 -25.19
CA VAL A 22 -16.35 -21.75 -24.12
C VAL A 22 -15.29 -22.68 -23.52
N THR A 23 -14.48 -23.32 -24.36
CA THR A 23 -13.41 -24.23 -23.90
C THR A 23 -12.37 -23.48 -23.07
N ALA A 24 -11.95 -22.30 -23.52
CA ALA A 24 -11.02 -21.44 -22.78
C ALA A 24 -11.61 -20.97 -21.45
N ALA A 25 -12.90 -20.59 -21.41
CA ALA A 25 -13.58 -20.19 -20.18
C ALA A 25 -13.66 -21.33 -19.16
N ILE A 26 -14.04 -22.53 -19.60
CA ILE A 26 -14.07 -23.73 -18.74
C ILE A 26 -12.66 -24.06 -18.23
N GLY A 27 -11.66 -24.02 -19.12
CA GLY A 27 -10.26 -24.24 -18.75
C GLY A 27 -9.77 -23.22 -17.72
N PHE A 28 -10.10 -21.94 -17.91
CA PHE A 28 -9.77 -20.87 -16.97
C PHE A 28 -10.44 -21.05 -15.60
N VAL A 29 -11.74 -21.37 -15.57
CA VAL A 29 -12.47 -21.65 -14.32
C VAL A 29 -11.80 -22.79 -13.56
N ASN A 30 -11.53 -23.92 -14.22
CA ASN A 30 -10.84 -25.04 -13.59
C ASN A 30 -9.45 -24.65 -13.09
N TYR A 31 -8.67 -23.94 -13.90
CA TYR A 31 -7.36 -23.44 -13.50
C TYR A 31 -7.43 -22.55 -12.25
N TYR A 32 -8.39 -21.63 -12.21
CA TYR A 32 -8.57 -20.70 -11.11
C TYR A 32 -8.88 -21.42 -9.79
N PHE A 33 -9.84 -22.34 -9.79
CA PHE A 33 -10.20 -23.07 -8.57
C PHE A 33 -9.13 -24.08 -8.11
N LEU A 34 -8.40 -24.69 -9.05
CA LEU A 34 -7.39 -25.72 -8.73
C LEU A 34 -6.02 -25.14 -8.36
N PHE A 35 -5.60 -24.03 -8.99
CA PHE A 35 -4.22 -23.54 -8.90
C PHE A 35 -4.08 -22.13 -8.36
N VAL A 36 -5.10 -21.27 -8.49
CA VAL A 36 -5.05 -19.87 -8.06
C VAL A 36 -5.54 -19.73 -6.62
N VAL A 37 -6.70 -20.30 -6.30
CA VAL A 37 -7.28 -20.24 -4.96
C VAL A 37 -6.51 -21.16 -4.01
N LYS A 38 -5.70 -20.57 -3.12
CA LYS A 38 -4.80 -21.30 -2.22
C LYS A 38 -4.91 -20.79 -0.79
N VAL A 39 -4.65 -21.69 0.16
CA VAL A 39 -4.47 -21.32 1.57
C VAL A 39 -3.10 -20.66 1.75
N PRO A 40 -2.98 -19.53 2.47
CA PRO A 40 -1.70 -18.91 2.78
C PRO A 40 -0.73 -19.88 3.45
N LYS A 41 0.55 -19.83 3.07
CA LYS A 41 1.60 -20.64 3.68
C LYS A 41 2.37 -19.83 4.71
N ILE A 42 2.37 -20.30 5.96
CA ILE A 42 3.15 -19.68 7.05
C ILE A 42 4.56 -20.26 7.04
N HIS A 43 5.54 -19.45 6.63
CA HIS A 43 6.96 -19.78 6.67
C HIS A 43 7.59 -19.18 7.92
N CYS A 44 7.66 -19.97 8.99
CA CYS A 44 8.39 -19.65 10.21
C CYS A 44 8.82 -20.94 10.90
N LYS A 45 9.76 -20.82 11.85
CA LYS A 45 10.20 -21.95 12.69
C LYS A 45 8.99 -22.58 13.38
N GLU A 46 8.92 -23.91 13.39
CA GLU A 46 7.91 -24.62 14.18
C GLU A 46 8.08 -24.28 15.67
N GLY A 47 6.98 -24.01 16.36
CA GLY A 47 7.01 -23.63 17.77
C GLY A 47 5.78 -22.83 18.21
N SER A 48 5.91 -22.22 19.39
CA SER A 48 4.84 -21.46 20.04
C SER A 48 4.27 -20.36 19.15
N PHE A 49 5.12 -19.60 18.45
CA PHE A 49 4.67 -18.53 17.56
C PHE A 49 3.82 -19.04 16.38
N LYS A 50 4.25 -20.11 15.71
CA LYS A 50 3.48 -20.68 14.59
C LYS A 50 2.14 -21.23 15.05
N ASN A 51 2.12 -21.88 16.21
CA ASN A 51 0.89 -22.40 16.82
C ASN A 51 -0.04 -21.27 17.24
N PHE A 52 0.51 -20.19 17.79
CA PHE A 52 -0.23 -18.98 18.12
C PHE A 52 -0.93 -18.41 16.88
N ILE A 53 -0.21 -18.24 15.75
CA ILE A 53 -0.82 -17.76 14.51
C ILE A 53 -1.91 -18.71 14.03
N ARG A 54 -1.65 -20.03 14.00
CA ARG A 54 -2.65 -21.02 13.56
C ARG A 54 -3.93 -21.00 14.41
N GLN A 55 -3.82 -20.77 15.72
CA GLN A 55 -4.96 -20.76 16.66
C GLN A 55 -5.71 -19.43 16.66
N ASN A 56 -5.01 -18.31 16.51
CA ASN A 56 -5.57 -16.97 16.72
C ASN A 56 -5.80 -16.18 15.43
N VAL A 57 -5.34 -16.67 14.27
CA VAL A 57 -5.45 -15.96 12.98
C VAL A 57 -6.19 -16.84 11.97
N PRO A 58 -7.54 -16.89 12.01
CA PRO A 58 -8.34 -17.74 11.14
C PRO A 58 -8.05 -17.53 9.65
N VAL A 59 -7.80 -16.28 9.24
CA VAL A 59 -7.52 -15.91 7.86
C VAL A 59 -6.27 -16.59 7.28
N ALA A 60 -5.33 -17.02 8.13
CA ALA A 60 -4.14 -17.75 7.71
C ALA A 60 -4.45 -19.20 7.29
N THR A 61 -5.62 -19.72 7.65
CA THR A 61 -6.07 -21.10 7.34
C THR A 61 -7.16 -21.15 6.28
N THR A 62 -7.82 -20.02 5.99
CA THR A 62 -8.83 -19.92 4.94
C THR A 62 -8.21 -19.75 3.56
N LYS A 63 -8.90 -20.21 2.51
CA LYS A 63 -8.49 -19.98 1.11
C LYS A 63 -8.48 -18.47 0.81
N TYR A 64 -7.39 -17.96 0.24
CA TYR A 64 -7.36 -16.64 -0.37
C TYR A 64 -7.93 -16.72 -1.79
N TRP A 65 -8.74 -15.72 -2.15
CA TRP A 65 -9.44 -15.65 -3.43
C TRP A 65 -8.96 -14.42 -4.20
N PRO A 66 -7.88 -14.54 -5.00
CA PRO A 66 -7.38 -13.44 -5.82
C PRO A 66 -8.45 -12.95 -6.80
N THR A 67 -8.55 -11.64 -7.02
CA THR A 67 -9.51 -11.08 -7.99
C THR A 67 -9.39 -11.76 -9.35
N MET A 68 -10.49 -12.31 -9.89
CA MET A 68 -10.48 -13.20 -11.07
C MET A 68 -9.74 -12.64 -12.30
N TRP A 69 -9.84 -11.33 -12.56
CA TRP A 69 -9.20 -10.69 -13.72
C TRP A 69 -7.77 -10.19 -13.43
N CYS A 70 -7.30 -10.32 -12.18
CA CYS A 70 -5.99 -9.85 -11.72
C CYS A 70 -5.46 -10.83 -10.67
N PHE A 71 -5.42 -12.13 -10.97
CA PHE A 71 -5.08 -13.15 -9.97
C PHE A 71 -3.57 -13.31 -9.73
N GLU A 72 -2.74 -12.71 -10.59
CA GLU A 72 -1.28 -12.78 -10.51
C GLU A 72 -0.74 -11.69 -9.56
N ALA A 73 0.05 -12.08 -8.55
CA ALA A 73 0.43 -11.20 -7.45
C ALA A 73 1.36 -10.03 -7.85
N ARG A 74 2.26 -10.24 -8.82
CA ARG A 74 3.13 -9.17 -9.35
C ARG A 74 2.28 -8.17 -10.13
N PHE A 75 1.34 -8.66 -10.92
CA PHE A 75 0.41 -7.79 -11.64
C PHE A 75 -0.49 -7.00 -10.70
N GLN A 76 -1.02 -7.61 -9.63
CA GLN A 76 -1.75 -6.88 -8.58
C GLN A 76 -0.91 -5.75 -7.98
N SER A 77 0.37 -6.01 -7.71
CA SER A 77 1.29 -5.03 -7.11
C SER A 77 1.53 -3.84 -8.03
N VAL A 78 1.84 -4.10 -9.31
CA VAL A 78 2.05 -3.05 -10.33
C VAL A 78 0.77 -2.28 -10.58
N LEU A 79 -0.34 -2.98 -10.82
CA LEU A 79 -1.62 -2.36 -11.12
C LEU A 79 -2.10 -1.47 -9.96
N ALA A 80 -1.98 -1.94 -8.72
CA ALA A 80 -2.36 -1.15 -7.56
C ALA A 80 -1.52 0.13 -7.43
N SER A 81 -0.21 0.09 -7.74
CA SER A 81 0.65 1.27 -7.75
C SER A 81 0.28 2.23 -8.89
N LEU A 82 0.06 1.71 -10.11
CA LEU A 82 -0.34 2.52 -11.26
C LEU A 82 -1.68 3.22 -11.03
N ILE A 83 -2.71 2.47 -10.64
CA ILE A 83 -4.05 3.03 -10.37
C ILE A 83 -3.93 4.12 -9.30
N ARG A 84 -3.24 3.84 -8.17
CA ARG A 84 -3.09 4.85 -7.11
C ARG A 84 -2.28 6.07 -7.57
N SER A 85 -1.29 5.90 -8.43
CA SER A 85 -0.52 7.02 -8.99
C SER A 85 -1.40 7.98 -9.81
N PHE A 86 -2.37 7.44 -10.56
CA PHE A 86 -3.32 8.22 -11.36
C PHE A 86 -4.50 8.78 -10.55
N VAL A 87 -5.05 7.98 -9.63
CA VAL A 87 -6.29 8.32 -8.91
C VAL A 87 -6.02 9.25 -7.72
N VAL A 88 -4.88 9.10 -7.04
CA VAL A 88 -4.57 9.90 -5.85
C VAL A 88 -4.08 11.28 -6.29
N PRO A 89 -4.78 12.36 -5.92
CA PRO A 89 -4.37 13.70 -6.32
C PRO A 89 -3.03 14.09 -5.67
N LYS A 90 -2.38 15.11 -6.23
CA LYS A 90 -1.20 15.70 -5.59
C LYS A 90 -1.62 16.37 -4.28
N ALA A 91 -0.87 16.10 -3.21
CA ALA A 91 -1.07 16.78 -1.94
C ALA A 91 -0.34 18.14 -1.96
N PRO A 92 -1.00 19.24 -1.56
CA PRO A 92 -0.43 20.58 -1.58
C PRO A 92 0.46 20.80 -0.35
N TYR A 93 1.56 20.04 -0.26
CA TYR A 93 2.49 20.15 0.86
C TYR A 93 3.18 21.51 0.89
N ASN A 94 3.29 22.10 2.07
CA ASN A 94 4.23 23.19 2.33
C ASN A 94 5.53 22.59 2.84
N ARG A 95 6.64 22.79 2.12
CA ARG A 95 7.93 22.19 2.46
C ARG A 95 8.74 23.10 3.38
N GLU A 96 9.27 22.51 4.45
CA GLU A 96 10.25 23.10 5.33
C GLU A 96 11.56 22.29 5.25
N ILE A 97 12.67 22.95 4.94
CA ILE A 97 14.00 22.35 5.04
C ILE A 97 14.49 22.55 6.48
N PHE A 98 14.77 21.46 7.17
CA PHE A 98 15.23 21.48 8.55
C PHE A 98 16.69 21.02 8.61
N GLN A 99 17.55 21.92 9.07
CA GLN A 99 18.96 21.65 9.31
C GLN A 99 19.13 20.99 10.67
N LEU A 100 19.81 19.85 10.68
CA LEU A 100 20.10 19.05 11.87
C LEU A 100 21.37 19.55 12.55
N THR A 101 21.53 19.21 13.83
CA THR A 101 22.67 19.65 14.66
C THR A 101 24.03 19.22 14.12
N ASP A 102 24.09 18.09 13.38
CA ASP A 102 25.32 17.58 12.76
C ASP A 102 25.64 18.20 11.39
N GLY A 103 24.87 19.22 10.98
CA GLY A 103 25.03 19.91 9.68
C GLY A 103 24.31 19.23 8.52
N GLY A 104 23.66 18.08 8.74
CA GLY A 104 22.79 17.46 7.74
C GLY A 104 21.47 18.17 7.56
N GLU A 105 20.69 17.73 6.59
CA GLU A 105 19.37 18.30 6.28
C GLU A 105 18.34 17.22 6.00
N VAL A 106 17.10 17.54 6.39
CA VAL A 106 15.90 16.75 6.13
C VAL A 106 14.77 17.68 5.67
N ALA A 107 13.73 17.13 5.05
CA ALA A 107 12.54 17.91 4.69
C ALA A 107 11.31 17.48 5.47
N LEU A 108 10.59 18.47 5.98
CA LEU A 108 9.28 18.31 6.58
C LEU A 108 8.24 18.86 5.61
N ASP A 109 7.39 17.98 5.10
CA ASP A 109 6.29 18.35 4.18
C ASP A 109 4.97 18.41 4.96
N TRP A 110 4.43 19.61 5.11
CA TRP A 110 3.30 19.91 5.99
C TRP A 110 1.97 19.98 5.23
N LEU A 111 0.90 19.44 5.82
CA LEU A 111 -0.49 19.73 5.47
C LEU A 111 -1.24 20.21 6.70
N GLU A 112 -1.76 21.42 6.62
CA GLU A 112 -2.65 21.96 7.66
C GLU A 112 -4.07 21.37 7.53
N PRO A 113 -4.81 21.22 8.63
CA PRO A 113 -6.20 20.75 8.61
C PRO A 113 -7.08 21.53 7.64
N THR A 114 -7.98 20.84 6.93
CA THR A 114 -8.99 21.52 6.08
C THR A 114 -10.26 21.88 6.83
N LYS A 115 -10.48 21.27 7.99
CA LYS A 115 -11.59 21.52 8.90
C LYS A 115 -11.04 21.63 10.30
N HIS A 116 -11.39 22.71 10.97
CA HIS A 116 -11.08 22.91 12.38
C HIS A 116 -12.26 22.39 13.20
N PHE A 117 -12.04 21.34 13.97
CA PHE A 117 -12.97 20.92 15.01
C PHE A 117 -12.52 21.63 16.29
N ASN A 118 -13.44 22.29 16.99
CA ASN A 118 -13.15 23.20 18.09
C ASN A 118 -12.28 22.60 19.24
N ASP A 119 -12.17 21.26 19.33
CA ASP A 119 -11.38 20.55 20.35
C ASP A 119 -10.15 19.77 19.80
N MET A 120 -9.94 19.73 18.48
CA MET A 120 -8.89 18.89 17.84
C MET A 120 -7.79 19.69 17.13
N ASN A 121 -7.79 21.01 17.30
CA ASN A 121 -7.01 21.95 16.47
C ASN A 121 -5.48 21.82 16.55
N ASP A 122 -4.92 20.95 17.40
CA ASP A 122 -3.47 20.82 17.56
C ASP A 122 -2.89 19.40 17.48
N ILE A 123 -3.67 18.41 17.06
CA ILE A 123 -3.10 17.07 16.86
C ILE A 123 -2.30 17.05 15.55
N THR A 124 -0.99 16.81 15.69
CA THR A 124 -0.06 16.64 14.58
C THR A 124 0.29 15.16 14.40
N ILE A 125 0.00 14.64 13.21
CA ILE A 125 0.36 13.28 12.80
C ILE A 125 1.69 13.33 12.03
N LEU A 126 2.72 12.75 12.64
CA LEU A 126 4.02 12.55 12.01
C LEU A 126 4.02 11.27 11.19
N PHE A 127 4.16 11.40 9.87
CA PHE A 127 4.27 10.28 8.95
C PHE A 127 5.75 9.96 8.71
N LEU A 128 6.13 8.69 8.94
CA LEU A 128 7.46 8.14 8.67
C LEU A 128 7.39 7.27 7.41
N PRO A 129 7.86 7.75 6.24
CA PRO A 129 7.92 6.94 5.04
C PRO A 129 8.84 5.72 5.21
N GLY A 130 8.71 4.75 4.30
CA GLY A 130 9.64 3.62 4.24
C GLY A 130 11.04 4.02 3.78
N LEU A 131 11.95 3.04 3.72
CA LEU A 131 13.38 3.20 3.40
C LEU A 131 13.68 4.13 2.20
N THR A 132 12.91 4.02 1.12
CA THR A 132 13.07 4.82 -0.11
C THR A 132 11.87 5.73 -0.39
N GLY A 133 10.98 5.89 0.59
CA GLY A 133 9.74 6.63 0.43
C GLY A 133 9.92 8.12 0.70
N ASP A 134 9.12 8.93 0.03
CA ASP A 134 9.01 10.36 0.27
C ASP A 134 7.53 10.80 0.31
N SER A 135 7.29 12.08 0.53
CA SER A 135 5.94 12.66 0.54
C SER A 135 5.18 12.51 -0.79
N LYS A 136 5.87 12.27 -1.90
CA LYS A 136 5.29 12.13 -3.26
C LYS A 136 4.83 10.70 -3.53
N CYS A 137 5.27 9.71 -2.77
CA CYS A 137 4.75 8.35 -2.86
C CYS A 137 3.22 8.32 -2.70
N GLU A 138 2.53 7.50 -3.50
CA GLU A 138 1.07 7.48 -3.57
C GLU A 138 0.40 7.04 -2.28
N TYR A 139 1.01 6.11 -1.53
CA TYR A 139 0.50 5.67 -0.24
C TYR A 139 0.62 6.78 0.82
N VAL A 140 1.69 7.58 0.78
CA VAL A 140 1.89 8.73 1.67
C VAL A 140 0.86 9.80 1.33
N ARG A 141 0.76 10.20 0.05
CA ARG A 141 -0.23 11.18 -0.40
C ARG A 141 -1.67 10.79 -0.02
N ALA A 142 -2.07 9.55 -0.32
CA ALA A 142 -3.42 9.07 -0.04
C ALA A 142 -3.74 9.12 1.47
N THR A 143 -2.79 8.71 2.30
CA THR A 143 -2.96 8.71 3.75
C THR A 143 -2.97 10.14 4.29
N SER A 144 -2.00 10.97 3.91
CA SER A 144 -1.90 12.37 4.33
C SER A 144 -3.17 13.16 4.00
N LEU A 145 -3.72 13.01 2.78
CA LEU A 145 -4.96 13.67 2.38
C LEU A 145 -6.17 13.19 3.17
N THR A 146 -6.24 11.89 3.49
CA THR A 146 -7.33 11.31 4.29
C THR A 146 -7.28 11.84 5.73
N VAL A 147 -6.09 11.88 6.32
CA VAL A 147 -5.85 12.42 7.67
C VAL A 147 -6.14 13.92 7.71
N GLN A 148 -5.71 14.69 6.72
CA GLN A 148 -6.00 16.12 6.59
C GLN A 148 -7.51 16.41 6.49
N LYS A 149 -8.24 15.61 5.70
CA LYS A 149 -9.71 15.72 5.59
C LYS A 149 -10.43 15.36 6.89
N SER A 150 -9.79 14.56 7.73
CA SER A 150 -10.29 14.19 9.05
C SER A 150 -10.01 15.28 10.12
N GLY A 151 -9.41 16.41 9.73
CA GLY A 151 -9.19 17.56 10.60
C GLY A 151 -7.85 17.55 11.35
N PHE A 152 -6.91 16.69 10.96
CA PHE A 152 -5.59 16.61 11.59
C PHE A 152 -4.51 17.30 10.77
N ARG A 153 -3.50 17.84 11.45
CA ARG A 153 -2.27 18.30 10.81
C ARG A 153 -1.41 17.10 10.46
N VAL A 154 -0.82 17.09 9.27
CA VAL A 154 0.12 16.04 8.86
C VAL A 154 1.47 16.66 8.60
N VAL A 155 2.51 15.98 9.07
CA VAL A 155 3.89 16.27 8.69
C VAL A 155 4.54 15.00 8.18
N VAL A 156 5.01 15.02 6.94
CA VAL A 156 5.78 13.91 6.37
C VAL A 156 7.27 14.20 6.58
N PHE A 157 7.94 13.30 7.28
CA PHE A 157 9.38 13.38 7.51
C PHE A 157 10.15 12.70 6.37
N ASN A 158 10.68 13.50 5.46
CA ASN A 158 11.56 13.01 4.39
C ASN A 158 13.00 12.94 4.90
N TYR A 159 13.58 11.75 4.87
CA TYR A 159 14.93 11.50 5.35
C TYR A 159 16.02 12.17 4.50
N ARG A 160 17.24 12.20 5.05
CA ARG A 160 18.44 12.74 4.39
C ARG A 160 18.63 12.14 3.00
N GLY A 161 18.88 12.99 2.00
CA GLY A 161 19.12 12.57 0.61
C GLY A 161 17.88 12.05 -0.14
N ILE A 162 16.69 12.06 0.47
CA ILE A 162 15.43 11.60 -0.13
C ILE A 162 14.46 12.79 -0.27
N GLY A 163 13.50 12.70 -1.20
CA GLY A 163 12.46 13.72 -1.36
C GLY A 163 12.93 14.97 -2.11
N GLY A 164 14.11 14.93 -2.74
CA GLY A 164 14.71 16.07 -3.46
C GLY A 164 15.60 16.96 -2.57
N ILE A 165 16.08 16.43 -1.45
CA ILE A 165 17.05 17.08 -0.56
C ILE A 165 18.45 16.53 -0.87
N GLU A 166 19.46 17.38 -0.83
CA GLU A 166 20.86 16.97 -1.00
C GLU A 166 21.37 16.25 0.25
N LEU A 167 22.22 15.24 0.05
CA LEU A 167 22.88 14.53 1.14
C LEU A 167 24.16 15.27 1.58
N LYS A 168 24.04 16.17 2.57
CA LYS A 168 25.15 17.03 3.02
C LYS A 168 26.17 16.34 3.94
N THR A 169 25.77 15.26 4.59
CA THR A 169 26.59 14.50 5.55
C THR A 169 26.74 13.06 5.06
N PRO A 170 27.82 12.34 5.39
CA PRO A 170 28.02 10.92 5.04
C PRO A 170 27.15 9.98 5.90
N ARG A 171 25.86 10.30 6.04
CA ARG A 171 24.88 9.64 6.90
C ARG A 171 23.53 9.61 6.20
N THR A 172 22.98 8.42 6.02
CA THR A 172 21.66 8.18 5.41
C THR A 172 20.65 7.70 6.45
N TYR A 173 19.41 7.43 6.03
CA TYR A 173 18.41 6.82 6.90
C TYR A 173 18.84 5.45 7.44
N SER A 174 18.62 5.23 8.73
CA SER A 174 18.74 3.94 9.40
C SER A 174 17.60 3.77 10.38
N ALA A 175 16.87 2.66 10.30
CA ALA A 175 15.76 2.36 11.21
C ALA A 175 16.21 2.18 12.67
N ASN A 176 17.50 1.92 12.90
CA ASN A 176 18.09 1.80 14.23
C ASN A 176 18.63 3.13 14.76
N ASN A 177 18.61 4.20 13.96
CA ASN A 177 19.04 5.51 14.39
C ASN A 177 17.83 6.44 14.55
N ILE A 178 17.72 7.06 15.72
CA ILE A 178 16.59 7.92 16.09
C ILE A 178 17.00 9.39 16.27
N ASP A 179 18.26 9.78 16.04
CA ASP A 179 18.74 11.13 16.34
C ASP A 179 17.98 12.17 15.49
N ASP A 180 17.91 11.94 14.17
CA ASP A 180 17.20 12.83 13.23
C ASP A 180 15.72 12.94 13.61
N LEU A 181 15.10 11.80 13.95
CA LEU A 181 13.71 11.75 14.38
C LEU A 181 13.49 12.54 15.68
N THR A 182 14.42 12.45 16.62
CA THR A 182 14.37 13.16 17.90
C THR A 182 14.41 14.67 17.67
N GLU A 183 15.35 15.15 16.85
CA GLU A 183 15.45 16.56 16.50
C GLU A 183 14.18 17.06 15.78
N VAL A 184 13.64 16.27 14.85
CA VAL A 184 12.38 16.59 14.15
C VAL A 184 11.20 16.67 15.10
N ILE A 185 11.07 15.75 16.06
CA ILE A 185 10.00 15.79 17.07
C ILE A 185 10.14 17.06 17.93
N ILE A 186 11.35 17.41 18.37
CA ILE A 186 11.60 18.64 19.12
C ILE A 186 11.20 19.86 18.29
N ARG A 187 11.56 19.89 17.00
CA ARG A 187 11.21 20.95 16.06
C ARG A 187 9.69 21.10 15.86
N ILE A 188 8.96 19.98 15.76
CA ILE A 188 7.50 19.95 15.65
C ILE A 188 6.86 20.48 16.93
N LYS A 189 7.29 20.01 18.11
CA LYS A 189 6.78 20.47 19.40
C LYS A 189 6.98 21.98 19.53
N LYS A 190 8.18 22.50 19.30
CA LYS A 190 8.45 23.95 19.36
C LYS A 190 7.56 24.79 18.42
N LYS A 191 7.01 24.21 17.36
CA LYS A 191 6.17 24.92 16.38
C LYS A 191 4.69 25.00 16.81
N TYR A 192 4.20 24.01 17.57
CA TYR A 192 2.76 23.80 17.83
C TYR A 192 2.42 23.40 19.27
N GLN A 193 3.38 23.43 20.20
CA GLN A 193 3.21 23.24 21.65
C GLN A 193 3.99 24.32 22.38
#